data_AF-A0A124F2C2-F1
#
_entry.id   AF-A0A124F2C2-F1
#
_cell.length_a   1.000
_cell.length_b   1.000
_cell.length_c   1.000
_cell.angle_alpha   90.00
_cell.angle_beta   90.00
_cell.angle_gamma   90.00
#
_symmetry.space_group_name_H-M   'P 1'
#
loop_
_entity.id
_entity.type
_entity.pdbx_description
1 polymer ?
#
loop_
_entity_poly.entity_id
_entity_poly.type
_entity_poly.pdbx_seq_one_letter_code
_entity_poly.pdbx_strand_id
1 'polypeptide(L)'
;MGFYLYKGLKKPLVFFGLKGKYIIYSVGVIGVGVVASLILSKFGLLGSLLGLAVTAGGVYLIFKRQDKHGLYAKTKNFNQILIFPKRIINAKLLKQKKPDSFEINN
;
A
#
# COMPACT_ATOMS: atom_id res chain seq x y z
N MET A 1 13.30 -6.29 3.59
CA MET A 1 12.92 -5.37 2.49
C MET A 1 11.80 -6.03 1.69
N GLY A 2 10.59 -5.44 1.66
CA GLY A 2 9.43 -6.03 0.99
C GLY A 2 9.23 -5.45 -0.41
N PHE A 3 8.99 -6.31 -1.40
CA PHE A 3 8.75 -5.91 -2.79
C PHE A 3 7.48 -5.06 -2.92
N TYR A 4 7.55 -3.97 -3.69
CA TYR A 4 6.38 -3.18 -4.07
C TYR A 4 5.55 -3.98 -5.09
N LEU A 5 4.59 -4.76 -4.59
CA LEU A 5 3.65 -5.50 -5.43
C LEU A 5 2.64 -4.54 -6.06
N TYR A 6 3.02 -3.97 -7.21
CA TYR A 6 2.10 -3.31 -8.15
C TYR A 6 1.37 -4.40 -8.95
N LYS A 7 0.49 -5.18 -8.30
CA LYS A 7 -0.34 -6.20 -8.96
C LYS A 7 -1.33 -5.53 -9.92
N GLY A 8 -0.90 -5.18 -11.13
CA GLY A 8 -1.72 -4.54 -12.16
C GLY A 8 -2.15 -3.09 -11.86
N LEU A 9 -1.75 -2.52 -10.73
CA LEU A 9 -2.06 -1.12 -10.38
C LEU A 9 -1.01 -0.18 -10.97
N LYS A 10 -1.48 0.93 -11.56
CA LYS A 10 -0.60 2.03 -11.99
C LYS A 10 0.31 2.48 -10.84
N LYS A 11 1.58 2.76 -11.16
CA LYS A 11 2.55 3.26 -10.20
C LYS A 11 2.00 4.56 -9.57
N PRO A 12 1.87 4.63 -8.23
CA PRO A 12 1.42 5.83 -7.57
C PRO A 12 2.50 6.92 -7.67
N LEU A 13 2.08 8.18 -7.65
CA LEU A 13 2.99 9.30 -7.55
C LEU A 13 3.82 9.16 -6.27
N VAL A 14 5.15 9.29 -6.41
CA VAL A 14 6.11 9.24 -5.30
C VAL A 14 6.83 10.57 -5.24
N PHE A 15 6.78 11.25 -4.10
CA PHE A 15 7.46 12.51 -3.85
C PHE A 15 8.24 12.41 -2.54
N PHE A 16 9.57 12.49 -2.61
CA PHE A 16 10.46 12.35 -1.45
C PHE A 16 10.16 11.11 -0.56
N GLY A 17 9.74 9.99 -1.16
CA GLY A 17 9.41 8.76 -0.43
C GLY A 17 7.96 8.66 0.06
N LEU A 18 7.22 9.77 0.12
CA LEU A 18 5.76 9.78 0.32
C LEU A 18 5.05 9.40 -0.96
N LYS A 19 3.89 8.76 -0.82
CA LYS A 19 3.16 8.17 -1.95
C LYS A 19 1.68 8.55 -1.90
N GLY A 20 1.14 8.91 -3.06
CA GLY A 20 -0.29 9.18 -3.24
C GLY A 20 -0.89 10.10 -2.17
N LYS A 21 -1.93 9.64 -1.47
CA LYS A 21 -2.67 10.40 -0.45
C LYS A 21 -1.82 10.97 0.68
N TYR A 22 -0.70 10.32 1.02
CA TYR A 22 0.17 10.77 2.12
C TYR A 22 0.95 12.03 1.76
N ILE A 23 1.14 12.31 0.47
CA ILE A 23 1.74 13.58 0.00
C ILE A 23 0.87 14.75 0.45
N ILE A 24 -0.45 14.67 0.24
CA ILE A 24 -1.39 15.72 0.64
C ILE A 24 -1.40 15.93 2.15
N TYR A 25 -1.38 14.84 2.93
CA TYR A 25 -1.30 14.93 4.39
C TYR A 25 -0.02 15.60 4.86
N SER A 26 1.13 15.26 4.27
CA SER A 26 2.41 15.87 4.65
C SER A 26 2.48 17.34 4.25
N VAL A 27 1.98 17.72 3.07
CA VAL A 27 1.88 19.13 2.68
C VAL A 27 1.00 19.91 3.66
N GLY A 28 -0.14 19.35 4.07
CA GLY A 28 -1.00 19.95 5.08
C GLY A 28 -0.30 20.14 6.43
N VAL A 29 0.42 19.11 6.91
CA VAL A 29 1.18 19.19 8.17
C VAL A 29 2.31 20.23 8.08
N ILE A 30 3.03 20.29 6.96
CA ILE A 30 4.09 21.29 6.77
C ILE A 30 3.49 22.70 6.75
N GLY A 31 2.40 22.91 6.00
CA GLY A 31 1.73 24.21 5.93
C GLY A 31 1.26 24.71 7.30
N VAL A 32 0.54 23.87 8.04
CA VAL A 32 0.09 24.19 9.41
C VAL A 32 1.28 24.36 10.36
N GLY A 33 2.29 23.50 10.23
CA GLY A 33 3.48 23.50 11.07
C GLY A 33 4.33 24.77 10.93
N VAL A 34 4.48 25.31 9.72
CA VAL A 34 5.14 26.59 9.48
C VAL A 34 4.37 27.74 10.15
N VAL A 35 3.05 27.80 9.96
CA VAL A 35 2.21 28.84 10.59
C VAL A 35 2.28 28.74 12.11
N ALA A 36 2.19 27.53 12.67
CA ALA A 36 2.31 27.29 14.10
C ALA A 36 3.68 27.72 14.63
N SER A 37 4.77 27.42 13.90
CA SER A 37 6.14 27.82 14.28
C SER A 37 6.32 29.33 14.28
N LEU A 38 5.70 30.05 13.34
CA LEU A 38 5.71 31.51 13.32
C LEU A 38 4.98 32.13 14.51
N ILE A 39 3.82 31.57 14.88
CA ILE A 39 3.08 32.02 16.07
C ILE A 39 3.90 31.73 17.34
N LEU A 40 4.48 30.53 17.44
CA LEU A 40 5.29 30.12 18.59
C LEU A 40 6.61 30.88 18.68
N SER A 41 7.10 31.44 17.57
CA SER A 41 8.27 32.32 17.55
C SER A 41 8.09 33.58 18.41
N LYS A 42 6.86 33.96 18.78
CA LYS A 42 6.62 35.05 19.75
C LYS A 42 7.18 34.74 21.14
N PHE A 43 7.34 33.45 21.47
CA PHE A 43 7.98 32.99 22.70
C PHE A 43 9.52 32.87 22.55
N GLY A 44 10.08 33.40 21.46
CA GLY A 44 11.50 33.38 21.14
C GLY A 44 11.92 32.20 20.25
N LEU A 45 13.23 32.05 20.08
CA LEU A 45 13.85 31.04 19.22
C LEU A 45 13.49 29.60 19.64
N LEU A 46 13.35 29.35 20.95
CA LEU A 46 12.98 28.03 21.44
C LEU A 46 11.57 27.64 20.98
N GLY A 47 10.63 28.60 20.91
CA GLY A 47 9.28 28.36 20.42
C GLY A 47 9.26 27.99 18.94
N SER A 48 9.98 28.73 18.10
CA SER A 48 10.05 28.40 16.66
C SER A 48 10.74 27.05 16.42
N LEU A 49 11.81 26.74 17.18
CA LEU A 49 12.50 25.45 17.09
C LEU A 49 11.60 24.29 17.52
N LEU A 50 10.80 24.46 18.57
CA LEU A 50 9.79 23.49 19.01
C LEU A 50 8.73 23.27 17.93
N GLY A 51 8.22 24.34 17.32
CA GLY A 51 7.24 24.25 16.23
C GLY A 51 7.78 23.46 15.04
N LEU A 52 9.02 23.73 14.64
CA LEU A 52 9.69 22.99 13.57
C LEU A 52 9.92 21.53 13.93
N ALA A 53 10.34 21.24 15.17
CA ALA A 53 10.55 19.88 15.65
C ALA A 53 9.24 19.06 15.64
N VAL A 54 8.13 19.65 16.09
CA VAL A 54 6.80 19.03 16.05
C VAL A 54 6.37 18.80 14.60
N THR A 55 6.62 19.75 13.70
CA THR A 55 6.30 19.63 12.28
C THR A 55 7.07 18.46 11.63
N ALA A 56 8.38 18.38 11.89
CA ALA A 56 9.22 17.28 11.43
C ALA A 56 8.75 15.93 11.98
N GLY A 57 8.40 15.89 13.28
CA GLY A 57 7.81 14.72 13.92
C GLY A 57 6.48 14.31 13.27
N GLY A 58 5.61 15.26 12.96
CA GLY A 58 4.33 15.00 12.28
C GLY A 58 4.52 14.39 10.89
N VAL A 59 5.45 14.91 10.09
CA VAL A 59 5.79 14.33 8.79
C VAL A 59 6.37 12.92 8.95
N TYR A 60 7.26 12.72 9.92
CA TYR A 60 7.82 11.39 10.21
C TYR A 60 6.75 10.35 10.60
N LEU A 61 5.75 10.75 11.39
CA LEU A 61 4.62 9.88 11.73
C LEU A 61 3.79 9.51 10.50
N ILE A 62 3.66 10.42 9.52
CA ILE A 62 3.01 10.11 8.23
C ILE A 62 3.81 9.05 7.47
N PHE A 63 5.14 9.15 7.42
CA PHE A 63 5.98 8.11 6.83
C PHE A 63 5.76 6.75 7.50
N LYS A 64 5.82 6.68 8.84
CA LYS A 64 5.55 5.43 9.57
C LYS A 64 4.14 4.90 9.31
N ARG A 65 3.15 5.78 9.21
CA ARG A 65 1.76 5.39 8.94
C ARG A 65 1.62 4.85 7.51
N GLN A 66 2.29 5.46 6.54
CA GLN A 66 2.33 4.99 5.16
C GLN A 66 2.89 3.56 5.08
N ASP A 67 3.99 3.29 5.78
CA ASP A 67 4.63 1.97 5.75
C ASP A 67 3.75 0.88 6.37
N LYS A 68 3.00 1.21 7.44
CA LYS A 68 2.14 0.25 8.14
C LYS A 68 0.79 0.01 7.43
N HIS A 69 0.14 1.07 6.96
CA HIS A 69 -1.22 0.97 6.42
C HIS A 69 -1.24 0.85 4.89
N GLY A 70 -0.15 1.17 4.21
CA GLY A 70 -0.08 1.19 2.75
C GLY A 70 -0.94 2.30 2.13
N LEU A 71 -0.89 2.40 0.79
CA LEU A 71 -1.64 3.42 0.04
C LEU A 71 -3.13 3.11 -0.06
N TYR A 72 -3.45 1.85 -0.31
CA TYR A 72 -4.80 1.40 -0.61
C TYR A 72 -5.40 0.72 0.61
N ALA A 73 -6.68 1.00 0.87
CA ALA A 73 -7.44 0.24 1.84
C ALA A 73 -7.59 -1.18 1.31
N LYS A 74 -6.76 -2.10 1.82
CA LYS A 74 -6.86 -3.50 1.45
C LYS A 74 -7.97 -4.11 2.29
N THR A 75 -9.04 -4.55 1.64
CA THR A 75 -10.06 -5.39 2.28
C THR A 75 -9.35 -6.57 2.96
N LYS A 76 -9.45 -6.61 4.29
CA LYS A 76 -8.82 -7.65 5.09
C LYS A 76 -9.82 -8.79 5.24
N ASN A 77 -9.70 -9.78 4.37
CA ASN A 77 -10.51 -10.97 4.40
C ASN A 77 -9.92 -11.96 5.42
N PHE A 78 -10.22 -11.75 6.71
CA PHE A 78 -9.74 -12.64 7.78
C PHE A 78 -10.54 -13.95 7.87
N ASN A 79 -11.80 -13.95 7.44
CA ASN A 79 -12.73 -15.09 7.54
C ASN A 79 -13.20 -15.64 6.18
N GLN A 80 -12.45 -15.42 5.10
CA GLN A 80 -12.88 -15.86 3.76
C GLN A 80 -11.90 -16.89 3.18
N ILE A 81 -12.44 -18.01 2.72
CA ILE A 81 -11.69 -19.01 1.96
C ILE A 81 -11.62 -18.53 0.51
N LEU A 82 -10.43 -18.07 0.09
CA LEU A 82 -10.17 -17.67 -1.29
C LEU A 82 -9.86 -18.91 -2.13
N ILE A 83 -10.89 -19.52 -2.73
CA ILE A 83 -10.71 -20.61 -3.70
C ILE A 83 -10.30 -20.01 -5.04
N PHE A 84 -9.01 -20.03 -5.32
CA PHE A 84 -8.53 -19.74 -6.68
C PHE A 84 -8.80 -20.95 -7.55
N PRO A 85 -9.49 -20.80 -8.70
CA PRO A 85 -9.68 -21.92 -9.61
C PRO A 85 -8.32 -22.44 -10.04
N LYS A 86 -8.04 -23.71 -9.73
CA LYS A 86 -6.85 -24.42 -10.16
C LYS A 86 -6.94 -24.61 -11.67
N ARG A 87 -6.54 -23.61 -12.46
CA ARG A 87 -6.29 -23.74 -13.90
C ARG A 87 -5.00 -24.53 -14.12
N ILE A 88 -5.00 -25.81 -13.73
CA ILE A 88 -4.02 -26.77 -14.25
C ILE A 88 -4.69 -27.46 -15.44
N ILE A 89 -4.49 -26.91 -16.64
CA ILE A 89 -4.78 -27.63 -17.88
C ILE A 89 -3.58 -28.54 -18.12
N ASN A 90 -3.59 -29.73 -17.51
CA ASN A 90 -2.59 -30.76 -17.82
C ASN A 90 -3.11 -31.58 -19.00
N ALA A 91 -2.71 -31.20 -20.22
CA ALA A 91 -3.14 -31.86 -21.45
C ALA A 91 -2.85 -33.37 -21.47
N LYS A 92 -1.87 -33.84 -20.68
CA LYS A 92 -1.54 -35.26 -20.53
C LYS A 92 -2.65 -36.07 -19.82
N LEU A 93 -3.34 -35.49 -18.84
CA LEU A 93 -4.42 -36.16 -18.10
C LEU A 93 -5.72 -36.24 -18.91
N LEU A 94 -5.97 -35.26 -19.79
CA LEU A 94 -7.14 -35.26 -20.67
C LEU A 94 -7.02 -36.30 -21.79
N LYS A 95 -5.79 -36.66 -22.22
CA LYS A 95 -5.57 -37.75 -23.19
C LYS A 95 -5.78 -39.14 -22.59
N GLN A 96 -5.52 -39.33 -21.30
CA GLN A 96 -5.76 -40.61 -20.61
C GLN A 96 -7.24 -40.91 -20.39
N LYS A 97 -8.11 -39.88 -20.38
CA LYS A 97 -9.57 -40.04 -20.28
C LYS A 97 -10.22 -40.12 -21.67
N LYS A 98 -9.61 -40.86 -22.61
CA LYS A 98 -10.33 -41.38 -23.76
C LYS A 98 -10.51 -42.88 -23.48
N PRO A 99 -11.75 -43.36 -23.26
CA PRO A 99 -11.97 -44.78 -23.06
C PRO A 99 -11.68 -45.50 -24.37
N ASP A 100 -10.56 -46.21 -24.40
CA ASP A 100 -10.40 -47.35 -25.30
C ASP A 100 -11.44 -48.41 -24.90
N SER A 101 -12.02 -49.08 -25.89
CA SER A 101 -12.97 -50.20 -25.79
C SER A 101 -14.45 -49.87 -25.48
N PHE A 102 -15.18 -49.49 -26.54
CA PHE A 102 -16.46 -50.15 -26.85
C PHE A 102 -16.36 -50.67 -28.30
N GLU A 103 -15.53 -51.70 -28.49
CA GLU A 103 -15.73 -52.64 -29.59
C GLU A 103 -16.93 -53.51 -29.19
N ILE A 104 -18.11 -53.16 -29.70
CA ILE A 104 -19.25 -54.07 -29.70
C ILE A 104 -19.00 -55.03 -30.86
N ASN A 105 -18.58 -56.25 -30.54
CA ASN A 105 -18.62 -57.38 -31.45
C ASN A 105 -20.04 -57.54 -32.01
N ASN A 106 -20.15 -57.59 -33.33
CA ASN A 106 -21.20 -58.29 -34.05
C ASN A 106 -20.64 -58.77 -35.39
#